data_AF-A0AA39ISX0-F1
#
_entry.id   AF-A0AA39ISX0-F1
#
_cell.length_a   1.000
_cell.length_b   1.000
_cell.length_c   1.000
_cell.angle_alpha   90.00
_cell.angle_beta   90.00
_cell.angle_gamma   90.00
#
_symmetry.space_group_name_H-M   'P 1'
#
loop_
_entity.id
_entity.type
_entity.pdbx_description
1 polymer ?
#
loop_
_entity_poly.entity_id
_entity_poly.type
_entity_poly.pdbx_seq_one_letter_code
_entity_poly.pdbx_strand_id
1 'polypeptide(L)'
;MNIPVSPTSPPPLSNSLQCKLLVLIAMDPVFLASMGAKVITAAIGIVLMVFAAYYEKITVMVHPNARFIIRSHFYIVIASGLAIVAINGIDFVRLIRYRIGHRDECIRIMTAFELAGLLVFVVLFAVNVRRRRAQSRLGASLAYKYQVQENVVGYEIIFPIAFLHCASYTVTYLIIMIAAAILTGNSANDGLAVTRLLSVYDFTVAYVILLPVLIIYKTVRKAKKPAKVFITAPREQQLVNETNQYFAMLSAQLNA
;
A
#
# COMPACT_ATOMS: atom_id res chain seq x y z
N MET A 1 44.73 54.04 -5.40
CA MET A 1 43.39 53.65 -4.93
C MET A 1 43.22 52.17 -5.20
N ASN A 2 43.32 51.32 -4.18
CA ASN A 2 43.12 49.88 -4.31
C ASN A 2 41.63 49.57 -4.17
N ILE A 3 41.02 49.06 -5.23
CA ILE A 3 39.65 48.57 -5.21
C ILE A 3 39.68 47.18 -4.54
N PRO A 4 38.95 46.95 -3.43
CA PRO A 4 38.87 45.63 -2.82
C PRO A 4 38.10 44.70 -3.76
N VAL A 5 38.78 43.71 -4.33
CA VAL A 5 38.18 42.62 -5.10
C VAL A 5 37.42 41.75 -4.11
N SER A 6 36.09 41.78 -4.16
CA SER A 6 35.21 40.92 -3.35
C SER A 6 35.43 39.46 -3.74
N PRO A 7 35.94 38.59 -2.85
CA PRO A 7 36.08 37.17 -3.11
C PRO A 7 34.75 36.48 -2.80
N THR A 8 33.78 36.65 -3.70
CA THR A 8 32.54 35.86 -3.71
C THR A 8 32.47 35.05 -4.98
N SER A 9 33.56 34.37 -5.34
CA SER A 9 33.42 33.17 -6.15
C SER A 9 32.81 32.11 -5.23
N PRO A 10 31.62 31.58 -5.54
CA PRO A 10 31.10 30.44 -4.79
C PRO A 10 32.17 29.35 -4.84
N PRO A 11 32.46 28.68 -3.71
CA PRO A 11 33.47 27.63 -3.68
C PRO A 11 33.17 26.67 -4.83
N PRO A 12 34.17 26.28 -5.64
CA PRO A 12 33.95 25.40 -6.78
C PRO A 12 33.16 24.22 -6.27
N LEU A 13 31.90 24.15 -6.72
CA LEU A 13 30.90 23.22 -6.23
C LEU A 13 31.57 21.87 -6.31
N SER A 14 31.92 21.36 -5.12
CA SER A 14 32.72 20.17 -4.92
C SER A 14 32.32 19.14 -5.96
N ASN A 15 33.33 18.54 -6.58
CA ASN A 15 33.27 17.30 -7.36
C ASN A 15 32.72 16.15 -6.49
N SER A 16 31.55 16.35 -5.88
CA SER A 16 30.98 15.46 -4.91
C SER A 16 30.65 14.20 -5.68
N LEU A 17 31.19 13.10 -5.18
CA LEU A 17 30.98 11.76 -5.71
C LEU A 17 29.49 11.51 -6.02
N GLN A 18 28.59 12.12 -5.22
CA GLN A 18 27.14 12.10 -5.37
C GLN A 18 26.65 12.69 -6.71
N CYS A 19 27.20 13.82 -7.15
CA CYS A 19 26.78 14.46 -8.41
C CYS A 19 27.24 13.64 -9.62
N LYS A 20 28.48 13.09 -9.56
CA LYS A 20 28.98 12.16 -10.59
C LYS A 20 28.15 10.87 -10.65
N LEU A 21 27.80 10.30 -9.49
CA LEU A 21 26.96 9.11 -9.41
C LEU A 21 25.55 9.35 -9.94
N LEU A 22 24.93 10.50 -9.61
CA LEU A 22 23.60 10.86 -10.12
C LEU A 22 23.59 11.00 -11.65
N VAL A 23 24.61 11.63 -12.23
CA VAL A 23 24.76 11.72 -13.69
C VAL A 23 24.91 10.32 -14.30
N LEU A 24 25.73 9.46 -13.68
CA LEU A 24 25.94 8.09 -14.14
C LEU A 24 24.64 7.27 -14.14
N ILE A 25 23.83 7.41 -13.08
CA ILE A 25 22.51 6.76 -12.96
C ILE A 25 21.53 7.35 -13.98
N ALA A 26 21.51 8.68 -14.18
CA ALA A 26 20.61 9.34 -15.12
C ALA A 26 20.91 8.97 -16.59
N MET A 27 22.15 8.61 -16.90
CA MET A 27 22.57 8.17 -18.23
C MET A 27 22.29 6.69 -18.49
N ASP A 28 21.91 5.92 -17.47
CA ASP A 28 21.64 4.51 -17.62
C ASP A 28 20.23 4.26 -18.18
N PRO A 29 20.10 3.76 -19.43
CA PRO A 29 18.80 3.54 -20.05
C PRO A 29 17.98 2.46 -19.34
N VAL A 30 18.62 1.48 -18.69
CA VAL A 30 17.94 0.40 -17.98
C VAL A 30 17.24 0.95 -16.73
N PHE A 31 17.97 1.76 -15.95
CA PHE A 31 17.42 2.43 -14.78
C PHE A 31 16.24 3.35 -15.17
N LEU A 32 16.42 4.13 -16.23
CA LEU A 32 15.38 5.05 -16.70
C LEU A 32 14.15 4.29 -17.20
N ALA A 33 14.33 3.23 -18.00
CA ALA A 33 13.23 2.38 -18.46
C ALA A 33 12.50 1.70 -17.29
N SER A 34 13.24 1.22 -16.28
CA SER A 34 12.65 0.66 -15.06
C SER A 34 11.79 1.70 -14.32
N MET A 35 12.32 2.90 -14.05
CA MET A 35 11.57 3.97 -13.39
C MET A 35 10.31 4.37 -14.17
N GLY A 36 10.42 4.50 -15.49
CA GLY A 36 9.27 4.78 -16.36
C GLY A 36 8.22 3.66 -16.30
N ALA A 37 8.64 2.40 -16.37
CA ALA A 37 7.75 1.25 -16.23
C ALA A 37 7.04 1.26 -14.87
N LYS A 38 7.75 1.55 -13.77
CA LYS A 38 7.16 1.67 -12.43
C LYS A 38 6.05 2.72 -12.36
N VAL A 39 6.28 3.89 -12.93
CA VAL A 39 5.30 4.99 -12.97
C VAL A 39 4.06 4.58 -13.77
N ILE A 40 4.24 4.01 -14.97
CA ILE A 40 3.13 3.53 -15.81
C ILE A 40 2.34 2.44 -15.09
N THR A 41 3.05 1.46 -14.52
CA THR A 41 2.46 0.35 -13.81
C THR A 41 1.69 0.80 -12.57
N ALA A 42 2.24 1.71 -11.78
CA ALA A 42 1.54 2.28 -10.63
C ALA A 42 0.28 3.04 -11.06
N ALA A 43 0.34 3.81 -12.16
CA ALA A 43 -0.82 4.49 -12.72
C ALA A 43 -1.92 3.50 -13.15
N ILE A 44 -1.55 2.41 -13.83
CA ILE A 44 -2.49 1.32 -14.18
C ILE A 44 -3.10 0.71 -12.92
N GLY A 45 -2.29 0.44 -11.90
CA GLY A 45 -2.75 -0.07 -10.61
C GLY A 45 -3.77 0.86 -9.94
N ILE A 46 -3.54 2.18 -9.94
CA ILE A 46 -4.49 3.17 -9.42
C ILE A 46 -5.81 3.11 -10.19
N VAL A 47 -5.77 3.08 -11.53
CA VAL A 47 -6.97 2.99 -12.36
C VAL A 47 -7.76 1.71 -12.06
N LEU A 48 -7.08 0.57 -11.96
CA LEU A 48 -7.69 -0.71 -11.59
C LEU A 48 -8.28 -0.69 -10.18
N MET A 49 -7.62 -0.02 -9.24
CA MET A 49 -8.10 0.15 -7.86
C MET A 49 -9.34 1.05 -7.79
N VAL A 50 -9.37 2.15 -8.55
CA VAL A 50 -10.55 3.02 -8.67
C VAL A 50 -11.70 2.26 -9.29
N PHE A 51 -11.44 1.48 -10.35
CA PHE A 51 -12.44 0.61 -10.97
C PHE A 51 -12.95 -0.43 -9.96
N ALA A 52 -12.05 -1.12 -9.25
CA ALA A 52 -12.43 -2.10 -8.23
C ALA A 52 -13.29 -1.47 -7.13
N ALA A 53 -12.92 -0.28 -6.65
CA ALA A 53 -13.69 0.46 -5.64
C ALA A 53 -15.06 0.91 -6.14
N TYR A 54 -15.17 1.31 -7.41
CA TYR A 54 -16.45 1.70 -8.03
C TYR A 54 -17.40 0.51 -8.22
N TYR A 55 -16.87 -0.63 -8.68
CA TYR A 55 -17.66 -1.83 -8.98
C TYR A 55 -17.90 -2.73 -7.75
N GLU A 56 -17.48 -2.31 -6.56
CA GLU A 56 -17.61 -3.09 -5.34
C GLU A 56 -19.05 -3.09 -4.79
N LYS A 57 -20.01 -3.60 -5.57
CA LYS A 57 -21.38 -3.90 -5.11
C LYS A 57 -21.40 -4.91 -3.96
N ILE A 58 -20.34 -5.70 -3.79
CA ILE A 58 -20.20 -6.68 -2.70
C ILE A 58 -20.24 -6.01 -1.32
N THR A 59 -19.74 -4.77 -1.18
CA THR A 59 -19.76 -4.09 0.13
C THR A 59 -21.16 -3.67 0.57
N VAL A 60 -22.16 -3.68 -0.34
CA VAL A 60 -23.55 -3.37 0.03
C VAL A 60 -24.10 -4.42 1.00
N MET A 61 -23.66 -5.67 0.88
CA MET A 61 -24.04 -6.76 1.80
C MET A 61 -23.23 -6.77 3.10
N VAL A 62 -22.19 -5.94 3.18
CA VAL A 62 -21.32 -5.84 4.35
C VAL A 62 -21.81 -4.74 5.27
N HIS A 63 -21.78 -5.00 6.58
CA HIS A 63 -22.17 -4.05 7.61
C HIS A 63 -21.42 -2.69 7.45
N PRO A 64 -22.07 -1.54 7.71
CA PRO A 64 -21.51 -0.21 7.47
C PRO A 64 -20.12 0.04 8.09
N ASN A 65 -19.82 -0.56 9.25
CA ASN A 65 -18.49 -0.45 9.88
C ASN A 65 -17.40 -1.15 9.07
N ALA A 66 -17.62 -2.39 8.61
CA ALA A 66 -16.67 -3.11 7.78
C ALA A 66 -16.54 -2.46 6.39
N ARG A 67 -17.63 -1.89 5.86
CA ARG A 67 -17.61 -1.05 4.65
C ARG A 67 -16.69 0.17 4.81
N PHE A 68 -16.71 0.82 5.98
CA PHE A 68 -15.81 1.94 6.27
C PHE A 68 -14.34 1.51 6.27
N ILE A 69 -14.02 0.37 6.88
CA ILE A 69 -12.64 -0.16 6.91
C ILE A 69 -12.16 -0.51 5.51
N ILE A 70 -12.96 -1.24 4.73
CA ILE A 70 -12.63 -1.63 3.35
C ILE A 70 -12.41 -0.39 2.47
N ARG A 71 -13.32 0.59 2.53
CA ARG A 71 -13.15 1.87 1.80
C ARG A 71 -11.91 2.64 2.25
N SER A 72 -11.65 2.71 3.55
CA SER A 72 -10.45 3.35 4.09
C SER A 72 -9.18 2.68 3.56
N HIS A 73 -9.16 1.35 3.50
CA HIS A 73 -8.04 0.61 2.92
C HIS A 73 -7.88 0.93 1.43
N PHE A 74 -8.97 0.93 0.64
CA PHE A 74 -8.94 1.35 -0.75
C PHE A 74 -8.36 2.76 -0.92
N TYR A 75 -8.80 3.73 -0.12
CA TYR A 75 -8.26 5.08 -0.17
C TYR A 75 -6.78 5.14 0.21
N ILE A 76 -6.33 4.37 1.21
CA ILE A 76 -4.91 4.31 1.60
C ILE A 76 -4.07 3.71 0.47
N VAL A 77 -4.53 2.64 -0.19
CA VAL A 77 -3.81 2.03 -1.31
C VAL A 77 -3.77 2.97 -2.51
N ILE A 78 -4.87 3.66 -2.83
CA ILE A 78 -4.92 4.68 -3.90
C ILE A 78 -3.97 5.84 -3.57
N ALA A 79 -4.00 6.36 -2.34
CA ALA A 79 -3.10 7.42 -1.91
C ALA A 79 -1.62 6.98 -1.96
N SER A 80 -1.32 5.75 -1.54
CA SER A 80 0.01 5.15 -1.66
C SER A 80 0.43 5.03 -3.12
N GLY A 81 -0.44 4.55 -4.01
CA GLY A 81 -0.17 4.50 -5.45
C GLY A 81 0.09 5.88 -6.05
N LEU A 82 -0.72 6.89 -5.69
CA LEU A 82 -0.51 8.28 -6.10
C LEU A 82 0.82 8.83 -5.60
N ALA A 83 1.22 8.52 -4.36
CA ALA A 83 2.52 8.89 -3.82
C ALA A 83 3.66 8.25 -4.61
N ILE A 84 3.55 6.95 -4.96
CA ILE A 84 4.54 6.25 -5.80
C ILE A 84 4.65 6.91 -7.18
N VAL A 85 3.52 7.20 -7.83
CA VAL A 85 3.50 7.89 -9.14
C VAL A 85 4.09 9.28 -9.03
N ALA A 86 3.77 10.03 -7.97
CA ALA A 86 4.29 11.38 -7.77
C ALA A 86 5.81 11.35 -7.53
N ILE A 87 6.28 10.54 -6.58
CA ILE A 87 7.70 10.45 -6.23
C ILE A 87 8.50 9.93 -7.43
N ASN A 88 8.17 8.74 -7.94
CA ASN A 88 8.92 8.15 -9.05
C ASN A 88 8.73 8.92 -10.37
N GLY A 89 7.58 9.53 -10.58
CA GLY A 89 7.30 10.36 -11.76
C GLY A 89 8.08 11.66 -11.74
N ILE A 90 8.12 12.36 -10.60
CA ILE A 90 8.96 13.55 -10.43
C ILE A 90 10.42 13.18 -10.59
N ASP A 91 10.87 12.05 -10.02
CA ASP A 91 12.24 11.56 -10.19
C ASP A 91 12.57 11.21 -11.64
N PHE A 92 11.66 10.54 -12.35
CA PHE A 92 11.82 10.20 -13.75
C PHE A 92 11.92 11.46 -14.62
N VAL A 93 11.01 12.42 -14.45
CA VAL A 93 11.04 13.71 -15.15
C VAL A 93 12.30 14.49 -14.77
N ARG A 94 12.74 14.42 -13.52
CA ARG A 94 13.98 15.04 -13.04
C ARG A 94 15.19 14.44 -13.73
N LEU A 95 15.30 13.11 -13.80
CA LEU A 95 16.44 12.44 -14.46
C LEU A 95 16.47 12.75 -15.96
N ILE A 96 15.30 12.84 -16.61
CA ILE A 96 15.18 13.31 -17.99
C ILE A 96 15.63 14.77 -18.11
N ARG A 97 15.21 15.67 -17.21
CA ARG A 97 15.65 17.07 -17.23
C ARG A 97 17.13 17.23 -16.89
N TYR A 98 17.68 16.39 -16.02
CA TYR A 98 19.10 16.36 -15.69
C TYR A 98 19.94 15.95 -16.90
N ARG A 99 19.43 15.01 -17.70
CA ARG A 99 19.99 14.68 -19.01
C ARG A 99 20.00 15.87 -19.97
N ILE A 100 19.10 16.84 -19.79
CA ILE A 100 18.95 18.05 -20.62
C ILE A 100 19.74 19.25 -20.06
N GLY A 101 20.40 19.14 -18.90
CA GLY A 101 21.43 20.10 -18.46
C GLY A 101 21.04 21.14 -17.41
N HIS A 102 19.88 21.05 -16.75
CA HIS A 102 19.53 21.94 -15.61
C HIS A 102 19.86 21.28 -14.26
N ARG A 103 20.86 21.80 -13.53
CA ARG A 103 21.45 21.08 -12.37
C ARG A 103 21.01 21.45 -10.96
N ASP A 104 20.55 22.67 -10.62
CA ASP A 104 20.75 23.11 -9.23
C ASP A 104 19.53 23.39 -8.31
N GLU A 105 18.28 23.47 -8.79
CA GLU A 105 17.13 23.76 -7.89
C GLU A 105 16.30 22.55 -7.43
N CYS A 106 16.45 21.39 -8.08
CA CYS A 106 15.52 20.27 -7.86
C CYS A 106 15.66 19.60 -6.49
N ILE A 107 16.86 19.51 -5.92
CA ILE A 107 17.13 18.68 -4.71
C ILE A 107 16.35 19.17 -3.49
N ARG A 108 16.26 20.49 -3.27
CA ARG A 108 15.58 21.07 -2.09
C ARG A 108 14.06 20.83 -2.10
N ILE A 109 13.46 20.81 -3.29
CA ILE A 109 12.01 20.65 -3.44
C ILE A 109 11.60 19.20 -3.14
N MET A 110 12.38 18.19 -3.54
CA MET A 110 12.06 16.78 -3.22
C MET A 110 12.13 16.46 -1.74
N THR A 111 13.14 16.95 -1.03
CA THR A 111 13.24 16.72 0.41
C THR A 111 12.00 17.27 1.13
N ALA A 112 11.46 18.40 0.67
CA ALA A 112 10.22 18.96 1.20
C ALA A 112 8.99 18.08 0.90
N PHE A 113 8.88 17.53 -0.31
CA PHE A 113 7.77 16.65 -0.68
C PHE A 113 7.81 15.29 0.06
N GLU A 114 8.99 14.70 0.24
CA GLU A 114 9.15 13.47 1.02
C GLU A 114 8.78 13.68 2.50
N LEU A 115 9.21 14.81 3.09
CA LEU A 115 8.82 15.18 4.46
C LEU A 115 7.31 15.40 4.60
N ALA A 116 6.67 16.03 3.61
CA ALA A 116 5.23 16.23 3.60
C ALA A 116 4.47 14.90 3.48
N GLY A 117 4.94 13.98 2.63
CA GLY A 117 4.35 12.64 2.49
C GLY A 117 4.45 11.84 3.79
N LEU A 118 5.62 11.82 4.43
CA LEU A 118 5.84 11.17 5.72
C LEU A 118 4.89 11.72 6.80
N LEU A 119 4.73 13.04 6.86
CA LEU A 119 3.87 13.71 7.84
C LEU A 119 2.41 13.27 7.71
N VAL A 120 1.88 13.17 6.48
CA VAL A 120 0.51 12.72 6.22
C VAL A 120 0.29 11.29 6.72
N PHE A 121 1.25 10.38 6.48
CA PHE A 121 1.16 9.00 6.95
C PHE A 121 1.19 8.89 8.49
N VAL A 122 2.05 9.68 9.16
CA VAL A 122 2.12 9.72 10.62
C VAL A 122 0.80 10.19 11.23
N VAL A 123 0.17 11.22 10.65
CA VAL A 123 -1.14 11.73 11.12
C VAL A 123 -2.22 10.66 10.97
N LEU A 124 -2.30 10.01 9.81
CA LEU A 124 -3.28 8.94 9.56
C LEU A 124 -3.09 7.75 10.51
N PHE A 125 -1.84 7.37 10.80
CA PHE A 125 -1.54 6.33 11.78
C PHE A 125 -1.99 6.72 13.19
N ALA A 126 -1.66 7.94 13.63
CA ALA A 126 -2.03 8.44 14.95
C ALA A 126 -3.55 8.48 15.16
N VAL A 127 -4.32 8.91 14.14
CA VAL A 127 -5.79 8.90 14.18
C VAL A 127 -6.33 7.48 14.30
N ASN A 128 -5.80 6.53 13.54
CA ASN A 128 -6.24 5.13 13.59
C ASN A 128 -5.93 4.47 14.95
N VAL A 129 -4.76 4.75 15.54
CA VAL A 129 -4.40 4.25 16.88
C VAL A 129 -5.29 4.86 17.97
N ARG A 130 -5.57 6.17 17.91
CA ARG A 130 -6.48 6.84 18.85
C ARG A 130 -7.89 6.25 18.77
N ARG A 131 -8.39 6.04 17.56
CA ARG A 131 -9.73 5.47 17.33
C ARG A 131 -9.83 4.03 17.85
N ARG A 132 -8.77 3.22 17.67
CA ARG A 132 -8.67 1.87 18.25
C ARG A 132 -8.70 1.87 19.78
N ARG A 133 -7.99 2.80 20.43
CA ARG A 133 -7.95 2.91 21.90
C ARG A 133 -9.26 3.37 22.52
N ALA A 134 -10.08 4.14 21.80
CA ALA A 134 -11.39 4.58 22.28
C ALA A 134 -12.43 3.45 22.37
N GLN A 135 -12.21 2.33 21.66
CA GLN A 135 -13.18 1.24 21.51
C GLN A 135 -13.09 0.13 22.59
N SER A 136 -12.10 0.16 23.48
CA SER A 136 -11.91 -0.84 24.55
C SER A 136 -12.74 -0.58 25.82
N ARG A 137 -13.68 0.39 25.80
CA ARG A 137 -14.55 0.69 26.96
C ARG A 137 -15.77 -0.24 27.01
N LEU A 138 -15.96 -0.88 28.16
CA LEU A 138 -16.74 -2.11 28.44
C LEU A 138 -18.28 -2.00 28.46
N GLY A 139 -18.88 -0.97 27.87
CA GLY A 139 -20.33 -0.71 27.96
C GLY A 139 -21.18 -1.18 26.77
N ALA A 140 -20.69 -2.10 25.93
CA ALA A 140 -21.24 -2.26 24.58
C ALA A 140 -22.27 -3.39 24.43
N SER A 141 -23.34 -3.10 23.69
CA SER A 141 -24.50 -3.99 23.48
C SER A 141 -24.16 -5.28 22.70
N LEU A 142 -25.05 -6.28 22.75
CA LEU A 142 -24.86 -7.55 22.03
C LEU A 142 -24.70 -7.37 20.50
N ALA A 143 -25.42 -6.40 19.93
CA ALA A 143 -25.28 -6.00 18.52
C ALA A 143 -23.86 -5.48 18.21
N TYR A 144 -23.23 -4.81 19.17
CA TYR A 144 -21.85 -4.37 19.05
C TYR A 144 -20.86 -5.55 19.07
N LYS A 145 -21.12 -6.60 19.88
CA LYS A 145 -20.28 -7.82 19.84
C LYS A 145 -20.35 -8.52 18.47
N TYR A 146 -21.53 -8.56 17.85
CA TYR A 146 -21.70 -9.05 16.47
C TYR A 146 -20.94 -8.19 15.44
N GLN A 147 -21.02 -6.86 15.55
CA GLN A 147 -20.23 -5.95 14.71
C GLN A 147 -18.72 -6.15 14.88
N VAL A 148 -18.25 -6.43 16.10
CA VAL A 148 -16.84 -6.72 16.36
C VAL A 148 -16.42 -8.00 15.67
N GLN A 149 -17.24 -9.05 15.71
CA GLN A 149 -16.93 -10.31 15.03
C GLN A 149 -16.87 -10.15 13.50
N GLU A 150 -17.78 -9.38 12.91
CA GLU A 150 -17.70 -9.02 11.49
C GLU A 150 -16.47 -8.18 11.14
N ASN A 151 -16.10 -7.23 12.01
CA ASN A 151 -14.87 -6.45 11.83
C ASN A 151 -13.63 -7.35 11.91
N VAL A 152 -13.61 -8.36 12.79
CA VAL A 152 -12.51 -9.34 12.89
C VAL A 152 -12.38 -10.12 11.58
N VAL A 153 -13.50 -10.55 10.99
CA VAL A 153 -13.48 -11.23 9.67
C VAL A 153 -13.02 -10.28 8.56
N GLY A 154 -13.41 -9.01 8.60
CA GLY A 154 -12.88 -7.99 7.69
C GLY A 154 -11.37 -7.79 7.84
N TYR A 155 -10.88 -7.79 9.09
CA TYR A 155 -9.46 -7.72 9.40
C TYR A 155 -8.71 -8.96 8.93
N GLU A 156 -9.30 -10.15 9.02
CA GLU A 156 -8.66 -11.39 8.55
C GLU A 156 -8.36 -11.35 7.03
N ILE A 157 -9.16 -10.59 6.27
CA ILE A 157 -8.93 -10.39 4.83
C ILE A 157 -7.90 -9.29 4.57
N ILE A 158 -7.97 -8.18 5.30
CA ILE A 158 -7.13 -6.98 5.07
C ILE A 158 -5.73 -7.13 5.68
N PHE A 159 -5.62 -7.83 6.80
CA PHE A 159 -4.36 -8.05 7.51
C PHE A 159 -3.29 -8.73 6.66
N PRO A 160 -3.51 -9.87 5.97
CA PRO A 160 -2.49 -10.48 5.13
C PRO A 160 -2.09 -9.57 3.96
N ILE A 161 -3.02 -8.76 3.45
CA ILE A 161 -2.75 -7.78 2.39
C ILE A 161 -1.80 -6.68 2.91
N ALA A 162 -2.13 -6.07 4.04
CA ALA A 162 -1.31 -5.04 4.66
C ALA A 162 0.05 -5.59 5.15
N PHE A 163 0.06 -6.82 5.67
CA PHE A 163 1.28 -7.52 6.06
C PHE A 163 2.18 -7.76 4.85
N LEU A 164 1.64 -8.22 3.73
CA LEU A 164 2.41 -8.45 2.51
C LEU A 164 2.96 -7.16 1.92
N HIS A 165 2.22 -6.04 2.04
CA HIS A 165 2.73 -4.71 1.70
C HIS A 165 3.89 -4.29 2.60
N CYS A 166 3.73 -4.37 3.92
CA CYS A 166 4.81 -4.03 4.84
C CYS A 166 6.03 -4.94 4.66
N ALA A 167 5.82 -6.24 4.46
CA ALA A 167 6.88 -7.21 4.24
C ALA A 167 7.63 -6.91 2.93
N SER A 168 6.93 -6.62 1.83
CA SER A 168 7.58 -6.30 0.55
C SER A 168 8.44 -5.04 0.66
N TYR A 169 7.92 -3.97 1.27
CA TYR A 169 8.69 -2.75 1.50
C TYR A 169 9.89 -2.99 2.42
N THR A 170 9.71 -3.74 3.51
CA THR A 170 10.80 -4.02 4.46
C THR A 170 11.91 -4.84 3.81
N VAL A 171 11.55 -5.85 3.02
CA VAL A 171 12.52 -6.67 2.27
C VAL A 171 13.26 -5.81 1.26
N THR A 172 12.56 -4.98 0.48
CA THR A 172 13.21 -4.06 -0.47
C THR A 172 14.19 -3.12 0.26
N TYR A 173 13.80 -2.49 1.37
CA TYR A 173 14.71 -1.63 2.13
C TYR A 173 15.89 -2.38 2.73
N LEU A 174 15.69 -3.59 3.24
CA LEU A 174 16.77 -4.40 3.79
C LEU A 174 17.79 -4.78 2.70
N ILE A 175 17.32 -5.16 1.52
CA ILE A 175 18.17 -5.46 0.36
C ILE A 175 18.94 -4.19 -0.06
N ILE A 176 18.28 -3.03 -0.10
CA ILE A 176 18.94 -1.74 -0.39
C ILE A 176 20.06 -1.47 0.62
N MET A 177 19.78 -1.61 1.91
CA MET A 177 20.76 -1.35 2.98
C MET A 177 21.94 -2.31 2.94
N ILE A 178 21.70 -3.62 2.76
CA ILE A 178 22.75 -4.64 2.67
C ILE A 178 23.60 -4.43 1.41
N ALA A 179 22.96 -4.20 0.26
CA ALA A 179 23.67 -3.95 -0.99
C ALA A 179 24.50 -2.68 -0.89
N ALA A 180 23.95 -1.60 -0.32
CA ALA A 180 24.71 -0.38 -0.06
C ALA A 180 25.92 -0.66 0.85
N ALA A 181 25.74 -1.36 1.98
CA ALA A 181 26.81 -1.64 2.93
C ALA A 181 27.93 -2.51 2.35
N ILE A 182 27.61 -3.52 1.53
CA ILE A 182 28.61 -4.42 0.93
C ILE A 182 29.34 -3.72 -0.23
N LEU A 183 28.64 -2.94 -1.04
CA LEU A 183 29.14 -2.48 -2.35
C LEU A 183 29.64 -1.03 -2.34
N THR A 184 29.37 -0.22 -1.31
CA THR A 184 29.98 1.12 -1.16
C THR A 184 31.43 1.09 -0.69
N GLY A 185 32.00 -0.09 -0.41
CA GLY A 185 33.34 -0.22 0.14
C GLY A 185 34.50 0.17 -0.78
N ASN A 186 34.41 -0.01 -2.11
CA ASN A 186 35.64 -0.02 -2.93
C ASN A 186 35.62 0.69 -4.31
N SER A 187 34.47 1.04 -4.93
CA SER A 187 34.49 1.76 -6.22
C SER A 187 33.17 2.45 -6.59
N ALA A 188 33.25 3.57 -7.32
CA ALA A 188 32.07 4.27 -7.84
C ALA A 188 31.27 3.43 -8.86
N ASN A 189 31.93 2.49 -9.54
CA ASN A 189 31.28 1.58 -10.48
C ASN A 189 30.38 0.55 -9.79
N ASP A 190 30.70 0.17 -8.54
CA ASP A 190 29.93 -0.80 -7.76
C ASP A 190 28.59 -0.20 -7.34
N GLY A 191 28.57 1.10 -7.01
CA GLY A 191 27.34 1.83 -6.70
C GLY A 191 26.32 1.85 -7.86
N LEU A 192 26.78 1.86 -9.12
CA LEU A 192 25.86 1.78 -10.27
C LEU A 192 25.24 0.40 -10.40
N ALA A 193 26.03 -0.66 -10.24
CA ALA A 193 25.55 -2.04 -10.32
C ALA A 193 24.50 -2.32 -9.24
N VAL A 194 24.73 -1.83 -8.01
CA VAL A 194 23.76 -1.86 -6.90
C VAL A 194 22.47 -1.18 -7.31
N THR A 195 22.56 0.06 -7.79
CA THR A 195 21.38 0.87 -8.13
C THR A 195 20.57 0.22 -9.26
N ARG A 196 21.25 -0.35 -10.26
CA ARG A 196 20.61 -1.16 -11.32
C ARG A 196 19.86 -2.35 -10.75
N LEU A 197 20.53 -3.17 -9.93
CA LEU A 197 19.92 -4.34 -9.30
C LEU A 197 18.67 -3.94 -8.50
N LEU A 198 18.80 -2.92 -7.64
CA LEU A 198 17.70 -2.42 -6.81
C LEU A 198 16.55 -1.85 -7.64
N SER A 199 16.84 -1.19 -8.76
CA SER A 199 15.81 -0.69 -9.66
C SER A 199 14.99 -1.81 -10.31
N VAL A 200 15.61 -2.95 -10.58
CA VAL A 200 14.98 -4.12 -11.22
C VAL A 200 14.20 -4.95 -10.19
N TYR A 201 14.72 -5.12 -8.98
CA TYR A 201 14.12 -5.94 -7.91
C TYR A 201 13.15 -5.15 -7.02
N ASP A 202 12.27 -4.36 -7.63
CA ASP A 202 11.27 -3.60 -6.89
C ASP A 202 9.92 -4.31 -6.88
N PHE A 203 9.73 -5.14 -5.84
CA PHE A 203 8.49 -5.89 -5.63
C PHE A 203 7.28 -5.01 -5.27
N THR A 204 7.50 -3.75 -4.90
CA THR A 204 6.41 -2.85 -4.51
C THR A 204 5.46 -2.57 -5.69
N VAL A 205 6.02 -2.44 -6.89
CA VAL A 205 5.26 -2.18 -8.12
C VAL A 205 4.44 -3.39 -8.54
N ALA A 206 5.02 -4.60 -8.42
CA ALA A 206 4.30 -5.83 -8.67
C ALA A 206 3.09 -5.96 -7.73
N TYR A 207 3.27 -5.65 -6.44
CA TYR A 207 2.20 -5.68 -5.44
C TYR A 207 1.04 -4.73 -5.78
N VAL A 208 1.33 -3.51 -6.24
CA VAL A 208 0.31 -2.51 -6.59
C VAL A 208 -0.61 -2.98 -7.72
N ILE A 209 -0.14 -3.83 -8.65
CA ILE A 209 -0.99 -4.48 -9.65
C ILE A 209 -1.65 -5.74 -9.09
N LEU A 210 -0.88 -6.57 -8.41
CA LEU A 210 -1.34 -7.90 -8.03
C LEU A 210 -2.53 -7.82 -7.07
N LEU A 211 -2.56 -6.80 -6.21
CA LEU A 211 -3.63 -6.56 -5.27
C LEU A 211 -5.01 -6.30 -5.94
N PRO A 212 -5.19 -5.27 -6.80
CA PRO A 212 -6.46 -5.06 -7.51
C PRO A 212 -6.85 -6.28 -8.33
N VAL A 213 -5.89 -6.94 -9.00
CA VAL A 213 -6.17 -8.13 -9.81
C VAL A 213 -6.72 -9.27 -8.95
N LEU A 214 -6.12 -9.54 -7.78
CA LEU A 214 -6.62 -10.56 -6.86
C LEU A 214 -8.00 -10.21 -6.30
N ILE A 215 -8.26 -8.93 -6.00
CA ILE A 215 -9.57 -8.46 -5.54
C ILE A 215 -10.62 -8.67 -6.63
N ILE A 216 -10.35 -8.22 -7.86
CA ILE A 216 -11.24 -8.39 -9.01
C ILE A 216 -11.48 -9.88 -9.27
N TYR A 217 -10.42 -10.69 -9.28
CA TYR A 217 -10.52 -12.14 -9.49
C TYR A 217 -11.40 -12.80 -8.43
N LYS A 218 -11.20 -12.49 -7.14
CA LYS A 218 -12.04 -13.01 -6.05
C LYS A 218 -13.49 -12.55 -6.18
N THR A 219 -13.73 -11.29 -6.54
CA THR A 219 -15.05 -10.71 -6.76
C THR A 219 -15.78 -11.46 -7.90
N VAL A 220 -15.13 -11.63 -9.05
CA VAL A 220 -15.69 -12.35 -10.19
C VAL A 220 -15.96 -13.82 -9.86
N ARG A 221 -15.03 -14.49 -9.16
CA ARG A 221 -15.19 -15.90 -8.76
C ARG A 221 -16.34 -16.07 -7.76
N LYS A 222 -16.52 -15.13 -6.84
CA LYS A 222 -17.67 -15.13 -5.91
C LYS A 222 -18.98 -14.86 -6.63
N ALA A 223 -19.01 -13.94 -7.60
CA ALA A 223 -20.22 -13.67 -8.40
C ALA A 223 -20.66 -14.87 -9.25
N LYS A 224 -19.70 -15.71 -9.70
CA LYS A 224 -20.00 -16.94 -10.45
C LYS A 224 -20.50 -18.09 -9.62
N LYS A 225 -20.20 -18.12 -8.31
CA LYS A 225 -20.84 -19.09 -7.42
C LYS A 225 -22.22 -18.53 -7.16
N PRO A 226 -23.33 -19.14 -7.68
CA PRO A 226 -24.64 -18.76 -7.19
C PRO A 226 -24.52 -18.84 -5.68
N ALA A 227 -24.99 -17.80 -4.98
CA ALA A 227 -25.12 -17.93 -3.55
C ALA A 227 -25.81 -19.28 -3.36
N LYS A 228 -25.09 -20.25 -2.77
CA LYS A 228 -25.81 -21.28 -2.04
C LYS A 228 -26.48 -20.42 -1.01
N VAL A 229 -27.66 -19.93 -1.35
CA VAL A 229 -28.68 -19.57 -0.42
C VAL A 229 -28.68 -20.86 0.37
N PHE A 230 -27.98 -20.84 1.50
CA PHE A 230 -28.47 -21.53 2.65
C PHE A 230 -29.88 -20.97 2.70
N ILE A 231 -30.78 -21.66 2.01
CA ILE A 231 -32.14 -21.81 2.47
C ILE A 231 -31.85 -22.51 3.78
N THR A 232 -31.45 -21.73 4.80
CA THR A 232 -31.86 -21.97 6.16
C THR A 232 -33.29 -22.34 5.94
N ALA A 233 -33.56 -23.65 6.08
CA ALA A 233 -34.86 -24.22 5.85
C ALA A 233 -35.86 -23.18 6.37
N PRO A 234 -36.75 -22.62 5.51
CA PRO A 234 -37.53 -21.41 5.80
C PRO A 234 -37.88 -21.41 7.27
N ARG A 235 -37.58 -20.36 8.04
CA ARG A 235 -37.56 -20.36 9.52
C ARG A 235 -38.61 -21.26 10.19
N GLU A 236 -39.79 -21.39 9.59
CA GLU A 236 -40.78 -22.45 9.81
C GLU A 236 -40.23 -23.89 9.90
N GLN A 237 -39.48 -24.42 8.92
CA GLN A 237 -38.82 -25.73 8.97
C GLN A 237 -37.79 -25.84 10.09
N GLN A 238 -37.03 -24.79 10.41
CA GLN A 238 -36.16 -24.82 11.60
C GLN A 238 -37.00 -24.91 12.88
N LEU A 239 -38.07 -24.12 12.98
CA LEU A 239 -39.00 -24.17 14.11
C LEU A 239 -39.66 -25.54 14.25
N VAL A 240 -40.10 -26.15 13.14
CA VAL A 240 -40.70 -27.49 13.13
C VAL A 240 -39.68 -28.54 13.58
N ASN A 241 -38.43 -28.46 13.11
CA ASN A 241 -37.38 -29.38 13.54
C ASN A 241 -37.04 -29.22 15.04
N GLU A 242 -36.92 -27.98 15.54
CA GLU A 242 -36.70 -27.72 16.97
C GLU A 242 -37.88 -28.20 17.82
N THR A 243 -39.11 -27.95 17.36
CA THR A 243 -40.34 -28.38 18.04
C THR A 243 -40.42 -29.91 18.10
N ASN A 244 -40.13 -30.58 16.98
CA ASN A 244 -40.10 -32.05 16.92
C ASN A 244 -39.01 -32.64 17.82
N GLN A 245 -37.83 -32.00 17.91
CA GLN A 245 -36.79 -32.41 18.85
C GLN A 245 -37.21 -32.24 20.31
N TYR A 246 -37.88 -31.13 20.63
CA TYR A 246 -38.43 -30.90 21.97
C TYR A 246 -39.45 -31.98 22.34
N PHE A 247 -40.38 -32.30 21.43
CA PHE A 247 -41.37 -33.35 21.66
C PHE A 247 -40.75 -34.73 21.80
N ALA A 248 -39.70 -35.04 21.03
CA ALA A 248 -38.97 -36.30 21.15
C ALA A 248 -38.25 -36.44 22.49
N MET A 249 -37.67 -35.36 23.04
CA MET A 249 -37.08 -35.40 24.38
C MET A 249 -38.15 -35.58 25.47
N LEU A 250 -39.28 -34.89 25.35
CA LEU A 250 -40.38 -34.99 26.30
C LEU A 250 -41.00 -36.40 26.32
N SER A 251 -41.20 -37.02 25.15
CA SER A 251 -41.72 -38.39 25.06
C SER A 251 -40.72 -39.41 25.62
N ALA A 252 -39.42 -39.21 25.41
CA ALA A 252 -38.40 -40.06 26.01
C ALA A 252 -38.37 -39.97 27.54
N GLN A 253 -38.61 -38.78 28.11
CA GLN A 253 -38.70 -38.60 29.57
C GLN A 253 -39.97 -39.19 30.20
N LEU A 254 -41.10 -39.18 29.48
CA LEU A 254 -42.36 -39.74 29.98
C LEU A 254 -42.42 -41.28 29.92
N ASN A 255 -41.62 -41.89 29.06
CA ASN A 255 -41.56 -43.34 28.87
C ASN A 255 -40.40 -44.02 29.62
N ALA A 256 -39.63 -43.27 30.41
CA ALA A 256 -38.52 -43.75 31.25
C ALA A 256 -38.98 -43.84 32.71
#